data_AF-A0A3N5I3B4-F1
#
_entry.id   AF-A0A3N5I3B4-F1
#
_cell.length_a   1.000
_cell.length_b   1.000
_cell.length_c   1.000
_cell.angle_alpha   90.00
_cell.angle_beta   90.00
_cell.angle_gamma   90.00
#
_symmetry.space_group_name_H-M   'P 1'
#
loop_
_entity.id
_entity.type
_entity.pdbx_description
1 polymer ?
#
loop_
_entity_poly.entity_id
_entity_poly.type
_entity_poly.pdbx_seq_one_letter_code
_entity_poly.pdbx_strand_id
1 'polypeptide(L)'
;MMQHAKWSKGWCLVGWLLGFATVIQPVMAGQPAAYTQEHAITIDATTITPQSWWHVPGITPSIYASDPESMDAYKTTESRALKLKPGKYKFGSFTFDFPFTVNLEGKLEFAQSLDQCVEGRGTQTLTIRCSRTYPYGGQRDYQYQ
;
A
#
# COMPACT_ATOMS: atom_id res chain seq x y z
N MET A 1 70.08 10.11 -39.13
CA MET A 1 69.82 11.54 -39.42
C MET A 1 69.45 12.22 -38.11
N MET A 2 70.21 13.27 -37.75
CA MET A 2 69.87 14.48 -36.94
C MET A 2 69.11 14.30 -35.61
N GLN A 3 69.34 15.03 -34.51
CA GLN A 3 70.38 15.90 -33.95
C GLN A 3 69.86 16.29 -32.54
N HIS A 4 70.78 16.63 -31.62
CA HIS A 4 70.54 17.24 -30.31
C HIS A 4 69.78 18.59 -30.38
N ALA A 5 68.98 18.93 -29.34
CA ALA A 5 68.90 20.27 -28.67
C ALA A 5 67.65 20.33 -27.74
N LYS A 6 67.78 20.47 -26.41
CA LYS A 6 67.96 21.70 -25.56
C LYS A 6 66.67 22.51 -25.27
N TRP A 7 66.24 22.44 -23.99
CA TRP A 7 65.85 23.53 -23.06
C TRP A 7 65.06 24.75 -23.59
N SER A 8 63.85 24.98 -23.05
CA SER A 8 63.42 26.33 -22.62
C SER A 8 62.35 26.28 -21.53
N LYS A 9 62.52 27.12 -20.51
CA LYS A 9 61.65 27.32 -19.34
C LYS A 9 60.88 28.60 -19.63
N GLY A 10 59.55 28.53 -19.73
CA GLY A 10 58.68 29.68 -20.03
C GLY A 10 57.53 29.77 -19.04
N TRP A 11 57.69 30.61 -18.03
CA TRP A 11 56.65 31.11 -17.13
C TRP A 11 56.05 32.38 -17.78
N CYS A 12 54.73 32.48 -17.90
CA CYS A 12 53.94 33.74 -17.99
C CYS A 12 52.45 33.36 -18.12
N LEU A 13 51.66 33.48 -17.05
CA LEU A 13 50.85 34.65 -16.65
C LEU A 13 49.50 34.77 -17.38
N VAL A 14 48.44 34.67 -16.55
CA VAL A 14 47.15 35.39 -16.64
C VAL A 14 46.20 35.00 -17.78
N GLY A 15 45.11 34.34 -17.38
CA GLY A 15 43.92 34.14 -18.20
C GLY A 15 42.74 33.74 -17.32
N TRP A 16 42.42 34.58 -16.34
CA TRP A 16 41.25 34.43 -15.48
C TRP A 16 39.99 34.73 -16.30
N LEU A 17 39.36 33.70 -16.85
CA LEU A 17 37.97 33.72 -17.29
C LEU A 17 37.24 32.62 -16.54
N LEU A 18 36.90 32.91 -15.28
CA LEU A 18 35.83 32.19 -14.58
C LEU A 18 34.51 32.57 -15.27
N GLY A 19 34.20 31.88 -16.36
CA GLY A 19 32.82 31.77 -16.81
C GLY A 19 32.03 31.06 -15.71
N PHE A 20 31.21 31.81 -14.97
CA PHE A 20 30.21 31.24 -14.10
C PHE A 20 29.19 30.52 -14.98
N ALA A 21 29.45 29.25 -15.29
CA ALA A 21 28.40 28.35 -15.73
C ALA A 21 27.45 28.18 -14.55
N THR A 22 26.33 28.92 -14.56
CA THR A 22 25.20 28.67 -13.67
C THR A 22 24.70 27.26 -13.98
N VAL A 23 25.14 26.29 -13.19
CA VAL A 23 24.55 24.95 -13.17
C VAL A 23 23.13 25.13 -12.62
N ILE A 24 22.16 25.24 -13.52
CA ILE A 24 20.75 25.15 -13.17
C ILE A 24 20.53 23.69 -12.77
N GLN A 25 20.60 23.41 -11.47
CA GLN A 25 20.16 22.10 -10.97
C GLN A 25 18.64 22.02 -11.18
N PRO A 26 18.13 20.95 -11.81
CA PRO A 26 16.69 20.73 -11.82
C PRO A 26 16.24 20.59 -10.36
N VAL A 27 15.26 21.39 -9.96
CA VAL A 27 14.54 21.19 -8.70
C VAL A 27 13.87 19.83 -8.82
N MET A 28 14.50 18.82 -8.21
CA MET A 28 13.91 17.50 -8.10
C MET A 28 12.72 17.66 -7.16
N ALA A 29 11.51 17.60 -7.71
CA ALA A 29 10.30 17.59 -6.90
C ALA A 29 10.49 16.56 -5.78
N GLY A 30 10.29 16.99 -4.52
CA GLY A 30 10.51 16.13 -3.36
C GLY A 30 9.75 14.81 -3.51
N GLN A 31 10.29 13.73 -2.94
CA GLN A 31 9.63 12.42 -2.96
C GLN A 31 8.17 12.57 -2.49
N PRO A 32 7.20 11.94 -3.19
CA PRO A 32 5.80 11.98 -2.79
C PRO A 32 5.66 11.62 -1.32
N ALA A 33 4.83 12.37 -0.60
CA ALA A 33 4.63 12.09 0.82
C ALA A 33 4.18 10.64 1.02
N ALA A 34 4.80 9.92 1.97
CA ALA A 34 4.64 8.47 2.12
C ALA A 34 3.16 8.03 2.24
N TYR A 35 2.29 8.87 2.82
CA TYR A 35 0.85 8.60 2.93
C TYR A 35 0.10 8.58 1.59
N THR A 36 0.72 9.02 0.50
CA THR A 36 0.15 9.00 -0.86
C THR A 36 0.56 7.77 -1.65
N GLN A 37 1.56 7.03 -1.18
CA GLN A 37 2.07 5.84 -1.85
C GLN A 37 1.06 4.70 -1.76
N GLU A 38 0.79 4.03 -2.87
CA GLU A 38 -0.06 2.85 -2.89
C GLU A 38 0.77 1.57 -2.65
N HIS A 39 0.20 0.65 -1.88
CA HIS A 39 0.73 -0.66 -1.60
C HIS A 39 -0.23 -1.73 -2.15
N ALA A 40 0.34 -2.80 -2.71
CA ALA A 40 -0.43 -3.97 -3.09
C ALA A 40 -0.78 -4.77 -1.82
N ILE A 41 -2.05 -4.78 -1.46
CA ILE A 41 -2.59 -5.52 -0.31
C ILE A 41 -3.47 -6.66 -0.84
N THR A 42 -3.07 -7.88 -0.57
CA THR A 42 -3.81 -9.08 -0.94
C THR A 42 -4.89 -9.37 0.09
N ILE A 43 -6.13 -9.47 -0.35
CA ILE A 43 -7.26 -9.92 0.46
C ILE A 43 -7.56 -11.37 0.09
N ASP A 44 -7.24 -12.29 0.99
CA ASP A 44 -7.51 -13.72 0.85
C ASP A 44 -8.71 -14.12 1.71
N ALA A 45 -9.87 -14.13 1.07
CA ALA A 45 -11.13 -14.55 1.64
C ALA A 45 -11.52 -15.99 1.26
N THR A 46 -10.61 -16.75 0.63
CA THR A 46 -10.94 -18.05 0.00
C THR A 46 -11.42 -19.13 0.95
N THR A 47 -11.12 -18.98 2.23
CA THR A 47 -11.45 -19.96 3.26
C THR A 47 -12.77 -19.67 3.99
N ILE A 48 -13.43 -18.55 3.69
CA ILE A 48 -14.73 -18.21 4.28
C ILE A 48 -15.77 -19.23 3.82
N THR A 49 -16.45 -19.85 4.80
CA THR A 49 -17.50 -20.84 4.56
C THR A 49 -18.80 -20.44 5.30
N PRO A 50 -19.97 -20.45 4.63
CA PRO A 50 -20.17 -20.68 3.20
C PRO A 50 -19.58 -19.56 2.34
N GLN A 51 -19.26 -19.87 1.08
CA GLN A 51 -18.78 -18.88 0.12
C GLN A 51 -19.83 -17.77 -0.08
N SER A 52 -19.35 -16.55 -0.27
CA SER A 52 -20.19 -15.35 -0.32
C SER A 52 -19.50 -14.25 -1.13
N TRP A 53 -19.86 -13.01 -0.87
CA TRP A 53 -19.25 -11.82 -1.44
C TRP A 53 -18.68 -10.93 -0.34
N TRP A 54 -17.69 -10.13 -0.72
CA TRP A 54 -17.04 -9.19 0.16
C TRP A 54 -16.75 -7.87 -0.55
N HIS A 55 -16.52 -6.84 0.24
CA HIS A 55 -16.08 -5.54 -0.26
C HIS A 55 -15.17 -4.82 0.74
N VAL A 56 -14.44 -3.82 0.23
CA VAL A 56 -13.81 -2.76 1.00
C VAL A 56 -14.49 -1.45 0.59
N PRO A 57 -15.31 -0.83 1.46
CA PRO A 57 -16.07 0.38 1.13
C PRO A 57 -15.18 1.49 0.57
N GLY A 58 -15.61 2.10 -0.54
CA GLY A 58 -14.87 3.15 -1.25
C GLY A 58 -13.71 2.66 -2.13
N ILE A 59 -13.37 1.38 -2.09
CA ILE A 59 -12.31 0.77 -2.91
C ILE A 59 -12.87 -0.25 -3.91
N THR A 60 -13.81 -1.10 -3.48
CA THR A 60 -14.39 -2.15 -4.32
C THR A 60 -15.89 -1.95 -4.49
N PRO A 61 -16.52 -2.58 -5.50
CA PRO A 61 -17.98 -2.57 -5.64
C PRO A 61 -18.67 -3.05 -4.36
N SER A 62 -19.81 -2.42 -4.04
CA SER A 62 -20.51 -2.67 -2.78
C SER A 62 -21.37 -3.92 -2.85
N ILE A 63 -21.28 -4.79 -1.85
CA ILE A 63 -22.19 -5.94 -1.73
C ILE A 63 -23.67 -5.55 -1.53
N TYR A 64 -23.95 -4.33 -1.06
CA TYR A 64 -25.33 -3.84 -0.80
C TYR A 64 -25.93 -3.03 -1.95
N ALA A 65 -25.08 -2.43 -2.79
CA ALA A 65 -25.51 -1.61 -3.93
C ALA A 65 -25.22 -2.30 -5.27
N SER A 66 -24.82 -3.57 -5.25
CA SER A 66 -24.63 -4.36 -6.46
C SER A 66 -25.97 -4.66 -7.12
N ASP A 67 -26.00 -4.62 -8.45
CA ASP A 67 -27.12 -5.11 -9.24
C ASP A 67 -27.37 -6.59 -8.94
N PRO A 68 -28.58 -7.01 -8.50
CA PRO A 68 -28.90 -8.40 -8.22
C PRO A 68 -28.73 -9.32 -9.44
N GLU A 69 -28.75 -8.81 -10.67
CA GLU A 69 -28.54 -9.63 -11.88
C GLU A 69 -27.05 -9.92 -12.17
N SER A 70 -26.12 -9.04 -11.76
CA SER A 70 -24.68 -9.16 -12.07
C SER A 70 -23.81 -9.49 -10.85
N MET A 71 -24.19 -9.03 -9.65
CA MET A 71 -23.37 -9.03 -8.43
C MET A 71 -21.89 -8.71 -8.69
N ASP A 72 -21.61 -7.43 -8.98
CA ASP A 72 -20.27 -6.94 -9.32
C ASP A 72 -19.27 -6.98 -8.15
N ALA A 73 -19.74 -7.20 -6.91
CA ALA A 73 -18.89 -7.36 -5.75
C ALA A 73 -18.00 -8.61 -5.86
N TYR A 74 -16.86 -8.58 -5.17
CA TYR A 74 -15.90 -9.68 -5.25
C TYR A 74 -16.38 -10.90 -4.47
N LYS A 75 -16.16 -12.07 -5.06
CA LYS A 75 -16.51 -13.35 -4.44
C LYS A 75 -15.43 -13.76 -3.45
N THR A 76 -15.82 -14.49 -2.41
CA THR A 76 -14.89 -15.15 -1.49
C THR A 76 -14.28 -16.43 -2.08
N THR A 77 -14.43 -16.68 -3.39
CA THR A 77 -13.87 -17.87 -4.07
C THR A 77 -12.46 -17.66 -4.57
N GLU A 78 -11.95 -16.43 -4.49
CA GLU A 78 -10.67 -16.01 -5.05
C GLU A 78 -10.00 -14.96 -4.16
N SER A 79 -8.68 -14.90 -4.23
CA SER A 79 -7.88 -13.87 -3.60
C SER A 79 -7.69 -12.68 -4.54
N ARG A 80 -7.72 -11.45 -4.01
CA ARG A 80 -7.61 -10.22 -4.82
C ARG A 80 -6.57 -9.27 -4.23
N ALA A 81 -5.67 -8.77 -5.06
CA ALA A 81 -4.77 -7.69 -4.69
C ALA A 81 -5.43 -6.32 -4.95
N LEU A 82 -5.51 -5.50 -3.91
CA LEU A 82 -6.00 -4.12 -3.96
C LEU A 82 -4.82 -3.15 -3.85
N LYS A 83 -4.90 -2.01 -4.55
CA LYS A 83 -3.95 -0.92 -4.37
C LYS A 83 -4.49 0.02 -3.30
N LEU A 84 -3.88 0.01 -2.12
CA LEU A 84 -4.32 0.77 -0.95
C LEU A 84 -3.24 1.75 -0.51
N LYS A 85 -3.64 2.97 -0.16
CA LYS A 85 -2.77 3.95 0.48
C LYS A 85 -2.70 3.66 1.99
N PRO A 86 -1.69 4.19 2.71
CA PRO A 86 -1.72 4.16 4.16
C PRO A 86 -3.01 4.80 4.70
N GLY A 87 -3.72 4.09 5.57
CA GLY A 87 -5.03 4.51 6.03
C GLY A 87 -5.86 3.42 6.69
N LYS A 88 -7.04 3.80 7.17
CA LYS A 88 -8.02 2.91 7.80
C LYS A 88 -9.02 2.41 6.76
N TYR A 89 -9.25 1.12 6.79
CA TYR A 89 -10.14 0.40 5.90
C TYR A 89 -11.05 -0.53 6.69
N LYS A 90 -12.04 -1.08 5.99
CA LYS A 90 -12.95 -2.07 6.54
C LYS A 90 -13.12 -3.20 5.56
N PHE A 91 -12.94 -4.43 6.02
CA PHE A 91 -13.41 -5.60 5.30
C PHE A 91 -14.87 -5.82 5.64
N GLY A 92 -15.74 -5.98 4.65
CA GLY A 92 -17.16 -6.27 4.84
C GLY A 92 -17.58 -7.49 4.04
N SER A 93 -18.41 -8.33 4.66
CA SER A 93 -19.17 -9.40 4.03
C SER A 93 -20.62 -9.31 4.49
N PHE A 94 -21.51 -10.17 4.00
CA PHE A 94 -22.90 -10.19 4.47
C PHE A 94 -23.06 -10.62 5.93
N THR A 95 -22.07 -11.29 6.53
CA THR A 95 -22.20 -11.92 7.85
C THR A 95 -21.33 -11.30 8.93
N PHE A 96 -20.27 -10.59 8.54
CA PHE A 96 -19.37 -9.89 9.46
C PHE A 96 -18.58 -8.81 8.73
N ASP A 97 -18.13 -7.83 9.50
CA ASP A 97 -17.20 -6.79 9.08
C ASP A 97 -16.20 -6.47 10.19
N PHE A 98 -15.02 -6.00 9.82
CA PHE A 98 -14.01 -5.56 10.78
C PHE A 98 -13.07 -4.51 10.19
N PRO A 99 -12.55 -3.59 11.02
CA PRO A 99 -11.58 -2.61 10.57
C PRO A 99 -10.17 -3.21 10.46
N PHE A 100 -9.40 -2.71 9.49
CA PHE A 100 -7.96 -2.93 9.38
C PHE A 100 -7.27 -1.64 8.92
N THR A 101 -5.97 -1.52 9.15
CA THR A 101 -5.15 -0.38 8.78
C THR A 101 -4.03 -0.85 7.88
N VAL A 102 -3.70 -0.04 6.86
CA VAL A 102 -2.47 -0.15 6.09
C VAL A 102 -1.54 0.95 6.61
N ASN A 103 -0.36 0.57 7.13
CA ASN A 103 0.60 1.54 7.63
C ASN A 103 1.45 2.14 6.47
N LEU A 104 2.40 3.02 6.79
CA LEU A 104 3.25 3.70 5.80
C LEU A 104 4.15 2.75 4.99
N GLU A 105 4.43 1.55 5.51
CA GLU A 105 5.22 0.52 4.84
C GLU A 105 4.34 -0.48 4.06
N GLY A 106 3.02 -0.26 4.05
CA GLY A 106 2.06 -1.16 3.42
C GLY A 106 1.80 -2.42 4.24
N LYS A 107 2.04 -2.41 5.55
CA LYS A 107 1.77 -3.54 6.44
C LYS A 107 0.41 -3.40 7.11
N LEU A 108 -0.19 -4.55 7.36
CA LEU A 108 -1.53 -4.66 7.92
C LEU A 108 -1.51 -4.60 9.45
N GLU A 109 -2.44 -3.85 10.02
CA GLU A 109 -2.75 -3.83 11.44
C GLU A 109 -4.27 -3.99 11.64
N PHE A 110 -4.69 -4.76 12.64
CA PHE A 110 -6.10 -4.96 13.00
C PHE A 110 -6.23 -5.30 14.49
N ALA A 111 -7.42 -5.42 15.07
CA ALA A 111 -7.52 -5.71 16.51
C ALA A 111 -7.00 -7.12 16.86
N GLN A 112 -6.30 -7.30 17.99
CA GLN A 112 -5.82 -8.63 18.43
C GLN A 112 -6.98 -9.61 18.70
N SER A 113 -8.15 -9.07 19.04
CA SER A 113 -9.39 -9.85 19.18
C SER A 113 -9.83 -10.56 17.89
N LEU A 114 -9.24 -10.23 16.74
CA LEU A 114 -9.53 -10.88 15.46
C LEU A 114 -8.57 -12.03 15.13
N ASP A 115 -7.48 -12.21 15.89
CA ASP A 115 -6.43 -13.21 15.60
C ASP A 115 -6.97 -14.67 15.57
N GLN A 116 -8.14 -14.89 16.16
CA GLN A 116 -8.89 -16.15 16.10
C GLN A 116 -9.38 -16.53 14.69
N CYS A 117 -9.48 -15.57 13.76
CA CYS A 117 -9.96 -15.84 12.40
C CYS A 117 -9.41 -14.90 11.30
N VAL A 118 -8.58 -13.92 11.66
CA VAL A 118 -7.90 -13.01 10.73
C VAL A 118 -6.41 -13.10 10.97
N GLU A 119 -5.66 -13.29 9.88
CA GLU A 119 -4.21 -13.46 9.90
C GLU A 119 -3.52 -12.41 9.02
N GLY A 120 -2.19 -12.32 9.15
CA GLY A 120 -1.37 -11.51 8.26
C GLY A 120 -1.04 -10.10 8.76
N ARG A 121 -1.20 -9.85 10.07
CA ARG A 121 -0.68 -8.66 10.75
C ARG A 121 0.83 -8.51 10.48
N GLY A 122 1.27 -7.30 10.17
CA GLY A 122 2.66 -7.02 9.80
C GLY A 122 3.05 -7.49 8.39
N THR A 123 2.09 -7.99 7.60
CA THR A 123 2.29 -8.44 6.22
C THR A 123 1.46 -7.62 5.23
N GLN A 124 1.54 -7.95 3.94
CA GLN A 124 0.72 -7.37 2.86
C GLN A 124 -0.44 -8.28 2.45
N THR A 125 -0.68 -9.37 3.19
CA THR A 125 -1.75 -10.33 2.90
C THR A 125 -2.69 -10.40 4.10
N LEU A 126 -3.94 -10.00 3.91
CA LEU A 126 -5.01 -10.15 4.89
C LEU A 126 -5.72 -11.47 4.60
N THR A 127 -5.53 -12.48 5.45
CA THR A 127 -6.22 -13.77 5.29
C THR A 127 -7.40 -13.83 6.25
N ILE A 128 -8.59 -14.11 5.72
CA ILE A 128 -9.84 -14.16 6.45
C ILE A 128 -10.37 -15.59 6.45
N ARG A 129 -10.50 -16.16 7.65
CA ARG A 129 -11.05 -17.49 7.91
C ARG A 129 -12.31 -17.45 8.79
N CYS A 130 -12.84 -16.25 9.04
CA CYS A 130 -13.99 -16.06 9.91
C CYS A 130 -15.22 -16.82 9.37
N SER A 131 -15.89 -17.53 10.26
CA SER A 131 -17.15 -18.22 9.98
C SER A 131 -18.31 -17.41 10.56
N ARG A 132 -19.51 -17.65 10.02
CA ARG A 132 -20.76 -17.02 10.49
C ARG A 132 -21.03 -17.24 11.99
N THR A 133 -20.36 -18.20 12.62
CA THR A 133 -20.54 -18.61 14.01
C THR A 133 -19.58 -17.95 15.01
N TYR A 134 -18.68 -17.02 14.59
CA TYR A 134 -17.64 -16.50 15.50
C TYR A 134 -17.54 -14.96 15.59
N PRO A 135 -17.55 -14.33 16.80
CA PRO A 135 -17.95 -14.88 18.10
C PRO A 135 -19.21 -14.17 18.65
N TYR A 136 -20.32 -14.91 18.73
CA TYR A 136 -21.29 -14.68 19.82
C TYR A 136 -20.74 -15.27 21.12
N GLY A 137 -19.55 -14.81 21.52
CA GLY A 137 -18.90 -15.16 22.79
C GLY A 137 -18.21 -13.96 23.45
N GLY A 138 -18.28 -12.76 22.85
CA GLY A 138 -17.84 -11.50 23.45
C GLY A 138 -19.01 -10.53 23.45
N GLN A 139 -19.20 -9.83 24.58
CA GLN A 139 -20.29 -8.88 24.80
C GLN A 139 -20.29 -7.82 23.70
N ARG A 140 -21.44 -7.60 23.04
CA ARG A 140 -21.59 -6.54 22.05
C ARG A 140 -21.60 -5.20 22.76
N ASP A 141 -20.44 -4.57 22.92
CA ASP A 141 -20.36 -3.19 23.36
C ASP A 141 -20.72 -2.27 22.18
N TYR A 142 -22.02 -2.13 21.93
CA TYR A 142 -22.55 -1.04 21.13
C TYR A 142 -22.59 0.21 22.00
N GLN A 143 -21.49 0.97 22.01
CA GLN A 143 -21.50 2.36 22.45
C GLN A 143 -21.10 3.21 21.25
N TYR A 144 -22.11 3.66 20.50
CA TYR A 144 -21.97 4.85 19.66
C TYR A 144 -22.37 6.04 20.55
N GLN A 145 -21.43 6.95 20.76
CA GLN A 145 -21.65 8.25 21.40
C GLN A 145 -21.60 9.33 20.32
#